data_AF-A0A917LEJ0-F1
#
_entry.id   AF-A0A917LEJ0-F1
#
_cell.length_a   1.000
_cell.length_b   1.000
_cell.length_c   1.000
_cell.angle_alpha   90.00
_cell.angle_beta   90.00
_cell.angle_gamma   90.00
#
_symmetry.space_group_name_H-M   'P 1'
#
loop_
_entity.id
_entity.type
_entity.pdbx_description
1 polymer ?
#
loop_
_entity_poly.entity_id
_entity_poly.type
_entity_poly.pdbx_seq_one_letter_code
_entity_poly.pdbx_strand_id
1 'polypeptide(L)'
;MNKRFIRSPLIFPVIHRIFIFCLALIIIPTLLSGCNYERHVQDSDYDYGAQQKNDPKMLGTRMYGSLTGNPDQHDNKYFEYSSMLSREVSDINGVATAIVMLTDKNAYVGIALDWTAVGTKRIGGRTMKEQNNTGSNEGVYNHRDGTPYYNNRKMITPYNSYFSVNDHNLISRELKQTIAKRIRRLSPNIEEVHISANKDFVNEMVDYAKEAWLGRPLEPWVDSFNILVKYQFDGGKTMPTPISEMKDRR
;
A
#
# COMPACT_ATOMS: atom_id res chain seq x y z
N MET A 1 -3.94 -72.87 44.19
CA MET A 1 -3.96 -72.01 42.98
C MET A 1 -3.21 -70.73 43.30
N ASN A 2 -1.91 -70.64 42.98
CA ASN A 2 -1.13 -69.41 43.18
C ASN A 2 -0.15 -69.26 42.02
N LYS A 3 -0.43 -68.29 41.15
CA LYS A 3 0.35 -67.98 39.94
C LYS A 3 1.65 -67.29 40.34
N ARG A 4 2.80 -67.84 39.91
CA ARG A 4 4.10 -67.18 39.97
C ARG A 4 4.09 -65.98 39.02
N PHE A 5 4.34 -64.79 39.54
CA PHE A 5 4.55 -63.57 38.76
C PHE A 5 6.05 -63.39 38.53
N ILE A 6 6.51 -63.58 37.30
CA ILE A 6 7.89 -63.38 36.87
C ILE A 6 8.11 -61.87 36.70
N ARG A 7 8.94 -61.24 37.55
CA ARG A 7 9.41 -59.86 37.35
C ARG A 7 10.74 -59.92 36.56
N SER A 8 10.70 -59.51 35.30
CA SER A 8 11.88 -59.35 34.43
C SER A 8 12.53 -57.96 34.64
N PRO A 9 13.80 -57.85 35.07
CA PRO A 9 14.41 -56.58 35.51
C PRO A 9 15.00 -55.73 34.38
N LEU A 10 14.89 -56.14 33.11
CA LEU A 10 15.64 -55.53 31.99
C LEU A 10 14.81 -54.63 31.06
N ILE A 11 13.49 -54.52 31.26
CA ILE A 11 12.59 -53.86 30.30
C ILE A 11 12.41 -52.36 30.60
N PHE A 12 12.42 -51.97 31.87
CA PHE A 12 12.16 -50.60 32.32
C PHE A 12 13.19 -49.54 31.88
N PRO A 13 14.53 -49.78 31.96
CA PRO A 13 15.52 -48.77 31.59
C PRO A 13 15.65 -48.59 30.07
N VAL A 14 15.28 -49.61 29.29
CA VAL A 14 15.32 -49.57 27.82
C VAL A 14 14.17 -48.71 27.29
N ILE A 15 12.96 -48.87 27.82
CA ILE A 15 11.80 -48.07 27.42
C ILE A 15 12.00 -46.58 27.76
N HIS A 16 12.58 -46.26 28.92
CA HIS A 16 12.86 -44.86 29.29
C HIS A 16 13.90 -44.20 28.38
N ARG A 17 14.95 -44.93 27.99
CA ARG A 17 15.96 -44.45 27.03
C ARG A 17 15.37 -44.25 25.64
N ILE A 18 14.53 -45.16 25.17
CA ILE A 18 13.81 -45.03 23.89
C ILE A 18 12.87 -43.82 23.93
N PHE A 19 12.16 -43.59 25.05
CA PHE A 19 11.26 -42.45 25.19
C PHE A 19 12.00 -41.11 25.18
N ILE A 20 13.17 -41.01 25.84
CA ILE A 20 14.03 -39.81 25.79
C ILE A 20 14.57 -39.57 24.38
N PHE A 21 15.00 -40.63 23.67
CA PHE A 21 15.45 -40.51 22.28
C PHE A 21 14.31 -40.10 21.34
N CYS A 22 13.11 -40.64 21.49
CA CYS A 22 11.93 -40.23 20.71
C CYS A 22 11.50 -38.79 21.00
N LEU A 23 11.57 -38.34 22.26
CA LEU A 23 11.25 -36.96 22.62
C LEU A 23 12.28 -35.98 22.01
N ALA A 24 13.57 -36.32 22.04
CA ALA A 24 14.61 -35.53 21.39
C ALA A 24 14.45 -35.47 19.86
N LEU A 25 14.01 -36.55 19.22
CA LEU A 25 13.79 -36.61 17.77
C LEU A 25 12.62 -35.74 17.29
N ILE A 26 11.63 -35.47 18.15
CA ILE A 26 10.47 -34.63 17.83
C ILE A 26 10.77 -33.13 18.04
N ILE A 27 11.70 -32.79 18.93
CA ILE A 27 12.04 -31.38 19.27
C ILE A 27 12.97 -30.74 18.22
N ILE A 28 13.80 -31.52 17.54
CA ILE A 28 14.76 -31.01 16.55
C ILE A 28 14.09 -30.44 15.27
N PRO A 29 13.06 -31.07 14.66
CA PRO A 29 12.41 -30.50 13.47
C PRO A 29 11.54 -29.27 13.76
N THR A 30 11.01 -29.11 14.98
CA THR A 30 10.18 -27.94 15.34
C THR A 30 11.01 -26.66 15.49
N LEU A 31 12.25 -26.76 15.98
CA LEU A 31 13.15 -25.62 16.11
C LEU A 31 13.67 -25.09 14.76
N LEU A 32 13.83 -25.96 13.76
CA LEU A 32 14.26 -25.55 12.41
C LEU A 32 13.15 -24.88 11.58
N SER A 33 11.88 -25.05 11.98
CA SER A 33 10.73 -24.50 11.24
C SER A 33 10.49 -23.00 11.53
N GLY A 34 10.96 -22.49 12.68
CA GLY A 34 10.75 -21.10 13.11
C GLY A 34 11.51 -20.07 12.26
N CYS A 35 12.80 -20.29 12.00
CA CYS A 35 13.61 -19.34 11.24
C CYS A 35 13.28 -19.28 9.73
N ASN A 36 12.65 -20.33 9.18
CA ASN A 36 12.28 -20.35 7.76
C ASN A 36 10.91 -19.69 7.52
N TYR A 37 9.98 -19.83 8.47
CA TYR A 37 8.67 -19.18 8.41
C TYR A 37 8.77 -17.65 8.37
N GLU A 38 9.63 -17.05 9.20
CA GLU A 38 9.84 -15.58 9.21
C GLU A 38 10.29 -15.05 7.84
N ARG A 39 11.22 -15.75 7.16
CA ARG A 39 11.66 -15.38 5.81
C ARG A 39 10.53 -15.44 4.79
N HIS A 40 9.73 -16.50 4.79
CA HIS A 40 8.61 -16.63 3.85
C HIS A 40 7.57 -15.51 4.00
N VAL A 41 7.31 -15.05 5.22
CA VAL A 41 6.42 -13.92 5.47
C VAL A 41 7.07 -12.59 5.06
N GLN A 42 8.36 -12.40 5.35
CA GLN A 42 9.11 -11.19 4.98
C GLN A 42 9.29 -11.04 3.46
N ASP A 43 9.37 -12.16 2.74
CA ASP A 43 9.45 -12.19 1.28
C ASP A 43 8.09 -12.08 0.59
N SER A 44 6.99 -12.24 1.35
CA SER A 44 5.63 -12.13 0.84
C SER A 44 5.16 -10.67 0.70
N ASP A 45 4.05 -10.47 -0.02
CA ASP A 45 3.40 -9.16 -0.18
C ASP A 45 2.70 -8.68 1.11
N TYR A 46 2.80 -9.41 2.23
CA TYR A 46 2.21 -9.03 3.51
C TYR A 46 3.13 -8.16 4.39
N ASP A 47 4.42 -8.04 4.07
CA ASP A 47 5.38 -7.23 4.83
C ASP A 47 6.23 -6.34 3.91
N TYR A 48 6.07 -5.03 4.06
CA TYR A 48 6.86 -4.00 3.37
C TYR A 48 7.81 -3.22 4.29
N GLY A 49 7.95 -3.65 5.54
CA GLY A 49 8.82 -3.04 6.55
C GLY A 49 10.17 -3.74 6.71
N ALA A 50 10.29 -4.98 6.26
CA ALA A 50 11.51 -5.77 6.34
C ALA A 50 12.60 -5.23 5.40
N GLN A 51 13.48 -4.36 5.90
CA GLN A 51 14.62 -3.83 5.13
C GLN A 51 15.77 -4.85 5.04
N GLN A 52 15.54 -5.98 4.37
CA GLN A 52 16.54 -7.03 4.23
C GLN A 52 17.49 -6.78 3.06
N LYS A 53 18.76 -7.18 3.22
CA LYS A 53 19.83 -6.93 2.24
C LYS A 53 19.61 -7.59 0.88
N ASN A 54 18.63 -8.49 0.70
CA ASN A 54 18.30 -9.15 -0.56
C ASN A 54 16.79 -9.39 -0.71
N ASP A 55 15.94 -8.47 -0.24
CA ASP A 55 14.48 -8.61 -0.38
C ASP A 55 14.09 -8.82 -1.86
N PRO A 56 13.40 -9.93 -2.22
CA PRO A 56 12.92 -10.19 -3.58
C PRO A 56 12.16 -9.01 -4.20
N LYS A 57 11.40 -8.26 -3.39
CA LYS A 57 10.64 -7.08 -3.83
C LYS A 57 11.55 -5.96 -4.32
N MET A 58 12.75 -5.85 -3.77
CA MET A 58 13.75 -4.83 -4.09
C MET A 58 14.81 -5.29 -5.10
N LEU A 59 14.73 -6.53 -5.61
CA LEU A 59 15.61 -6.98 -6.69
C LEU A 59 15.36 -6.17 -7.97
N GLY A 60 16.46 -5.77 -8.62
CA GLY A 60 16.48 -4.98 -9.85
C GLY A 60 16.64 -3.47 -9.61
N THR A 61 16.54 -2.70 -10.69
CA THR A 61 16.59 -1.24 -10.62
C THR A 61 15.32 -0.69 -9.97
N ARG A 62 15.43 0.44 -9.28
CA ARG A 62 14.29 1.20 -8.78
C ARG A 62 13.35 1.57 -9.94
N MET A 63 12.07 1.25 -9.82
CA MET A 63 11.08 1.42 -10.90
C MET A 63 10.07 2.55 -10.66
N TYR A 64 10.19 3.30 -9.55
CA TYR A 64 9.24 4.33 -9.13
C TYR A 64 9.90 5.69 -8.85
N GLY A 65 9.10 6.75 -8.95
CA GLY A 65 9.48 8.16 -8.80
C GLY A 65 10.30 8.69 -9.98
N SER A 66 10.77 9.93 -9.85
CA SER A 66 11.64 10.56 -10.85
C SER A 66 12.92 9.77 -11.02
N LEU A 67 13.17 9.33 -12.24
CA LEU A 67 14.42 8.71 -12.69
C LEU A 67 15.23 9.70 -13.54
N THR A 68 14.54 10.69 -14.12
CA THR A 68 15.12 11.76 -14.91
C THR A 68 15.21 13.04 -14.08
N GLY A 69 16.24 13.86 -14.33
CA GLY A 69 16.37 15.20 -13.75
C GLY A 69 15.64 16.26 -14.58
N ASN A 70 14.60 15.86 -15.33
CA ASN A 70 13.93 16.74 -16.28
C ASN A 70 12.90 17.63 -15.56
N PRO A 71 13.03 18.98 -15.62
CA PRO A 71 12.04 19.88 -15.01
C PRO A 71 10.64 19.74 -15.63
N ASP A 72 10.54 19.30 -16.89
CA ASP A 72 9.28 19.17 -17.61
C ASP A 72 8.70 17.73 -17.53
N GLN A 73 9.20 16.90 -16.60
CA GLN A 73 8.73 15.50 -16.44
C GLN A 73 7.25 15.42 -16.05
N HIS A 74 6.68 16.49 -15.48
CA HIS A 74 5.28 16.59 -15.09
C HIS A 74 4.43 17.41 -16.07
N ASP A 75 4.99 17.83 -17.20
CA ASP A 75 4.24 18.46 -18.29
C ASP A 75 3.72 17.39 -19.24
N ASN A 76 2.49 16.97 -18.96
CA ASN A 76 1.78 15.95 -19.72
C ASN A 76 0.92 16.58 -20.81
N LYS A 77 0.88 15.95 -21.98
CA LYS A 77 0.04 16.41 -23.11
C LYS A 77 -1.41 15.97 -23.00
N TYR A 78 -1.61 14.79 -22.44
CA TYR A 78 -2.91 14.21 -22.15
C TYR A 78 -2.78 13.31 -20.92
N PHE A 79 -3.92 12.94 -20.35
CA PHE A 79 -3.98 11.88 -19.37
C PHE A 79 -5.27 11.09 -19.53
N GLU A 80 -5.23 9.83 -19.15
CA GLU A 80 -6.35 8.91 -19.21
C GLU A 80 -6.46 8.09 -17.92
N TYR A 81 -7.69 7.75 -17.53
CA TYR A 81 -7.93 6.86 -16.42
C TYR A 81 -7.79 5.39 -16.85
N SER A 82 -6.93 4.64 -16.17
CA SER A 82 -6.76 3.21 -16.41
C SER A 82 -7.50 2.38 -15.37
N SER A 83 -8.68 1.86 -15.77
CA SER A 83 -9.48 0.96 -14.92
C SER A 83 -8.75 -0.36 -14.62
N MET A 84 -8.04 -0.90 -15.61
CA MET A 84 -7.28 -2.14 -15.50
C MET A 84 -6.13 -2.00 -14.50
N LEU A 85 -5.28 -0.97 -14.64
CA LEU A 85 -4.17 -0.77 -13.72
C LEU A 85 -4.65 -0.38 -12.32
N SER A 86 -5.72 0.42 -12.21
CA SER A 86 -6.33 0.76 -10.92
C SER A 86 -6.77 -0.49 -10.16
N ARG A 87 -7.38 -1.46 -10.84
CA ARG A 87 -7.76 -2.75 -10.25
C ARG A 87 -6.53 -3.56 -9.84
N GLU A 88 -5.57 -3.74 -10.74
CA GLU A 88 -4.35 -4.51 -10.49
C GLU A 88 -3.51 -3.97 -9.34
N VAL A 89 -3.51 -2.65 -9.13
CA VAL A 89 -2.84 -2.02 -7.99
C VAL A 89 -3.67 -2.13 -6.72
N SER A 90 -5.01 -2.07 -6.80
CA SER A 90 -5.89 -2.31 -5.64
C SER A 90 -5.83 -3.75 -5.13
N ASP A 91 -5.48 -4.71 -6.00
CA ASP A 91 -5.34 -6.12 -5.61
C ASP A 91 -4.01 -6.42 -4.88
N ILE A 92 -3.15 -5.42 -4.68
CA ILE A 92 -1.90 -5.55 -3.92
C ILE A 92 -2.22 -5.44 -2.42
N ASN A 93 -1.76 -6.42 -1.64
CA ASN A 93 -1.85 -6.39 -0.18
C ASN A 93 -1.24 -5.07 0.35
N GLY A 94 -1.93 -4.42 1.28
CA GLY A 94 -1.61 -3.11 1.83
C GLY A 94 -2.26 -1.94 1.08
N VAL A 95 -2.90 -2.18 -0.06
CA VAL A 95 -3.62 -1.17 -0.85
C VAL A 95 -5.11 -1.48 -0.81
N ALA A 96 -5.88 -0.61 -0.17
CA ALA A 96 -7.33 -0.72 -0.12
C ALA A 96 -7.97 -0.40 -1.48
N THR A 97 -7.39 0.58 -2.17
CA THR A 97 -7.89 1.10 -3.44
C THR A 97 -6.83 1.94 -4.12
N ALA A 98 -6.87 1.98 -5.45
CA ALA A 98 -5.98 2.78 -6.27
C ALA A 98 -6.72 3.46 -7.42
N ILE A 99 -6.25 4.65 -7.77
CA ILE A 99 -6.57 5.36 -9.00
C ILE A 99 -5.27 5.53 -9.77
N VAL A 100 -5.23 5.02 -10.99
CA VAL A 100 -4.08 5.11 -11.89
C VAL A 100 -4.46 5.96 -13.10
N MET A 101 -3.70 7.04 -13.29
CA MET A 101 -3.77 7.90 -14.47
C MET A 101 -2.52 7.67 -15.32
N LEU A 102 -2.71 7.36 -16.60
CA LEU A 102 -1.64 7.23 -17.59
C LEU A 102 -1.53 8.52 -18.39
N THR A 103 -0.32 8.91 -18.76
CA THR A 103 -0.06 10.08 -19.60
C THR A 103 0.77 9.71 -20.82
N ASP A 104 1.24 10.71 -21.56
CA ASP A 104 2.12 10.50 -22.72
C ASP A 104 3.47 9.87 -22.36
N LYS A 105 3.92 9.97 -21.10
CA LYS A 105 5.21 9.44 -20.64
C LYS A 105 5.13 8.65 -19.33
N ASN A 106 4.27 9.10 -18.41
CA ASN A 106 4.33 8.72 -17.00
C ASN A 106 3.03 8.09 -16.52
N ALA A 107 3.11 7.41 -15.38
CA ALA A 107 1.95 6.95 -14.63
C ALA A 107 1.89 7.64 -13.27
N TYR A 108 0.72 8.18 -12.93
CA TYR A 108 0.43 8.78 -11.64
C TYR A 108 -0.56 7.92 -10.87
N VAL A 109 -0.19 7.57 -9.65
CA VAL A 109 -0.87 6.55 -8.85
C VAL A 109 -1.23 7.14 -7.50
N GLY A 110 -2.53 7.13 -7.21
CA GLY A 110 -3.09 7.56 -5.95
C GLY A 110 -3.61 6.32 -5.25
N ILE A 111 -3.10 6.04 -4.05
CA ILE A 111 -3.48 4.86 -3.28
C ILE A 111 -4.08 5.25 -1.94
N ALA A 112 -5.04 4.47 -1.48
CA ALA A 112 -5.40 4.41 -0.08
C ALA A 112 -4.88 3.09 0.50
N LEU A 113 -4.24 3.14 1.66
CA LEU A 113 -3.69 1.96 2.32
C LEU A 113 -4.71 1.33 3.25
N ASP A 114 -4.56 0.04 3.53
CA ASP A 114 -5.33 -0.71 4.53
C ASP A 114 -4.42 -1.48 5.51
N TRP A 115 -5.02 -2.38 6.28
CA TRP A 115 -4.34 -3.24 7.25
C TRP A 115 -3.95 -4.63 6.70
N THR A 116 -4.11 -4.89 5.41
CA THR A 116 -3.84 -6.23 4.85
C THR A 116 -2.34 -6.51 4.73
N ALA A 117 -1.49 -5.50 4.86
CA ALA A 117 -0.03 -5.65 4.97
C ALA A 117 0.56 -4.75 6.06
N VAL A 118 1.67 -5.18 6.64
CA VAL A 118 2.45 -4.40 7.61
C VAL A 118 3.58 -3.63 6.91
N GLY A 119 4.08 -2.58 7.57
CA GLY A 119 5.24 -1.83 7.06
C GLY A 119 4.98 -1.01 5.80
N THR A 120 3.71 -0.75 5.43
CA THR A 120 3.35 0.09 4.27
C THR A 120 3.85 1.54 4.38
N LYS A 121 4.20 2.00 5.58
CA LYS A 121 4.83 3.30 5.86
C LYS A 121 6.30 3.12 6.27
N ARG A 122 7.19 3.95 5.71
CA ARG A 122 8.65 3.93 5.93
C ARG A 122 9.07 4.31 7.35
N ILE A 123 8.29 5.17 8.03
CA ILE A 123 8.56 5.59 9.42
C ILE A 123 7.26 5.45 10.21
N GLY A 124 7.32 4.75 11.34
CA GLY A 124 6.23 4.62 12.31
C GLY A 124 6.40 5.58 13.49
N GLY A 125 5.29 6.00 14.12
CA GLY A 125 5.31 6.83 15.33
C GLY A 125 4.02 7.59 15.57
N ARG A 126 3.72 7.94 16.83
CA ARG A 126 2.50 8.69 17.22
C ARG A 126 2.42 10.06 16.55
N THR A 127 3.56 10.67 16.22
CA THR A 127 3.69 11.97 15.55
C THR A 127 3.33 11.94 14.06
N MET A 128 3.37 10.76 13.42
CA MET A 128 3.02 10.59 11.99
C MET A 128 1.56 10.17 11.79
N LYS A 129 0.75 10.20 12.85
CA LYS A 129 -0.65 9.78 12.84
C LYS A 129 -1.54 10.97 12.43
N GLU A 130 -1.69 11.11 11.12
CA GLU A 130 -2.41 12.23 10.49
C GLU A 130 -3.94 12.07 10.48
N GLN A 131 -4.43 10.86 10.72
CA GLN A 131 -5.87 10.55 10.72
C GLN A 131 -6.29 9.98 12.07
N ASN A 132 -7.48 10.37 12.51
CA ASN A 132 -8.07 9.85 13.73
C ASN A 132 -9.11 8.77 13.38
N ASN A 133 -8.65 7.53 13.27
CA ASN A 133 -9.49 6.39 12.92
C ASN A 133 -10.05 5.68 14.16
N THR A 134 -10.06 6.31 15.34
CA THR A 134 -10.55 5.67 16.58
C THR A 134 -12.08 5.58 16.66
N GLY A 135 -12.79 6.12 15.65
CA GLY A 135 -14.21 6.42 15.79
C GLY A 135 -14.43 7.50 16.86
N SER A 136 -15.58 8.14 16.83
CA SER A 136 -16.02 9.00 17.93
C SER A 136 -17.18 8.36 18.65
N ASN A 137 -17.10 8.36 19.98
CA ASN A 137 -18.20 7.94 20.84
C ASN A 137 -19.30 9.02 20.96
N GLU A 138 -19.15 10.18 20.32
CA GLU A 138 -20.06 11.34 20.44
C GLU A 138 -21.07 11.45 19.30
N GLY A 139 -21.10 10.50 18.34
CA GLY A 139 -22.10 10.47 17.27
C GLY A 139 -21.99 11.61 16.24
N VAL A 140 -20.92 12.39 16.28
CA VAL A 140 -20.66 13.49 15.34
C VAL A 140 -19.73 12.99 14.23
N TYR A 141 -20.13 13.17 12.97
CA TYR A 141 -19.35 12.72 11.80
C TYR A 141 -18.20 13.66 11.44
N ASN A 142 -18.20 14.91 11.93
CA ASN A 142 -17.15 15.89 11.70
C ASN A 142 -16.72 16.58 13.01
N HIS A 143 -15.58 16.19 13.57
CA HIS A 143 -15.05 16.75 14.83
C HIS A 143 -14.42 18.14 14.70
N ARG A 144 -14.25 18.66 13.48
CA ARG A 144 -13.65 19.99 13.28
C ARG A 144 -14.67 21.12 13.35
N ASP A 145 -15.92 20.87 12.96
CA ASP A 145 -16.98 21.88 12.98
C ASP A 145 -18.26 21.42 13.72
N GLY A 146 -18.29 20.19 14.22
CA GLY A 146 -19.43 19.65 14.97
C GLY A 146 -20.67 19.38 14.12
N THR A 147 -20.57 19.47 12.79
CA THR A 147 -21.73 19.32 11.91
C THR A 147 -22.06 17.85 11.64
N PRO A 148 -23.35 17.49 11.52
CA PRO A 148 -23.78 16.16 11.07
C PRO A 148 -23.67 15.99 9.55
N TYR A 149 -23.36 17.07 8.81
CA TYR A 149 -23.31 17.08 7.35
C TYR A 149 -21.92 16.72 6.87
N TYR A 150 -21.82 15.54 6.24
CA TYR A 150 -20.57 15.01 5.70
C TYR A 150 -20.49 15.27 4.19
N ASN A 151 -19.33 15.74 3.69
CA ASN A 151 -19.11 15.83 2.24
C ASN A 151 -18.79 14.44 1.67
N ASN A 152 -19.83 13.72 1.27
CA ASN A 152 -19.76 12.38 0.66
C ASN A 152 -18.97 12.32 -0.67
N ARG A 153 -18.48 13.46 -1.19
CA ARG A 153 -17.75 13.50 -2.48
C ARG A 153 -16.29 13.07 -2.33
N LYS A 154 -15.72 13.14 -1.12
CA LYS A 154 -14.31 12.77 -0.83
C LYS A 154 -14.20 11.30 -0.45
N MET A 155 -13.31 10.59 -1.15
CA MET A 155 -13.03 9.16 -0.95
C MET A 155 -12.17 8.92 0.29
N ILE A 156 -11.14 9.73 0.52
CA ILE A 156 -10.27 9.64 1.68
C ILE A 156 -10.53 10.84 2.59
N THR A 157 -10.90 10.58 3.84
CA THR A 157 -11.14 11.62 4.84
C THR A 157 -10.37 11.33 6.13
N PRO A 158 -10.19 12.32 7.03
CA PRO A 158 -9.48 12.10 8.29
C PRO A 158 -10.12 11.09 9.24
N TYR A 159 -11.35 10.63 8.93
CA TYR A 159 -12.21 9.89 9.85
C TYR A 159 -12.68 8.53 9.30
N ASN A 160 -12.32 8.16 8.07
CA ASN A 160 -12.67 6.85 7.51
C ASN A 160 -11.54 5.82 7.69
N SER A 161 -11.85 4.55 7.44
CA SER A 161 -10.93 3.43 7.70
C SER A 161 -9.75 3.34 6.72
N TYR A 162 -9.70 4.19 5.69
CA TYR A 162 -8.60 4.23 4.73
C TYR A 162 -7.42 5.03 5.28
N PHE A 163 -6.22 4.47 5.15
CA PHE A 163 -4.99 5.15 5.57
C PHE A 163 -4.39 5.97 4.44
N SER A 164 -4.10 7.22 4.73
CA SER A 164 -3.33 8.14 3.89
C SER A 164 -1.96 8.42 4.50
N VAL A 165 -1.09 8.97 3.66
CA VAL A 165 0.25 9.44 3.99
C VAL A 165 0.46 10.79 3.31
N ASN A 166 0.63 11.86 4.11
CA ASN A 166 0.73 13.22 3.59
C ASN A 166 1.93 13.40 2.66
N ASP A 167 3.11 12.94 3.08
CA ASP A 167 4.32 12.95 2.27
C ASP A 167 4.52 11.59 1.61
N HIS A 168 4.49 11.56 0.29
CA HIS A 168 4.70 10.35 -0.48
C HIS A 168 6.04 9.68 -0.16
N ASN A 169 7.07 10.39 0.28
CA ASN A 169 8.36 9.83 0.69
C ASN A 169 8.25 8.98 1.95
N LEU A 170 7.16 9.08 2.71
CA LEU A 170 6.92 8.27 3.91
C LEU A 170 6.21 6.94 3.60
N ILE A 171 5.85 6.67 2.35
CA ILE A 171 5.41 5.34 1.91
C ILE A 171 6.63 4.42 1.81
N SER A 172 6.47 3.15 2.20
CA SER A 172 7.53 2.15 2.07
C SER A 172 8.07 2.05 0.64
N ARG A 173 9.37 1.84 0.52
CA ARG A 173 10.04 1.71 -0.79
C ARG A 173 9.68 0.40 -1.45
N GLU A 174 9.57 -0.64 -0.63
CA GLU A 174 9.20 -2.00 -0.99
C GLU A 174 7.78 -2.02 -1.57
N LEU A 175 6.84 -1.30 -0.96
CA LEU A 175 5.48 -1.13 -1.49
C LEU A 175 5.49 -0.36 -2.82
N LYS A 176 6.19 0.79 -2.88
CA LYS A 176 6.29 1.56 -4.14
C LYS A 176 6.92 0.74 -5.28
N GLN A 177 7.94 -0.04 -4.99
CA GLN A 177 8.60 -0.90 -5.95
C GLN A 177 7.65 -1.99 -6.46
N THR A 178 6.88 -2.60 -5.56
CA THR A 178 5.89 -3.64 -5.90
C THR A 178 4.81 -3.08 -6.83
N ILE A 179 4.25 -1.92 -6.49
CA ILE A 179 3.26 -1.20 -7.32
C ILE A 179 3.85 -0.87 -8.69
N ALA A 180 5.05 -0.30 -8.75
CA ALA A 180 5.68 0.07 -10.01
C ALA A 180 6.03 -1.13 -10.89
N LYS A 181 6.51 -2.23 -10.30
CA LYS A 181 6.72 -3.51 -11.02
C LYS A 181 5.41 -4.01 -11.64
N ARG A 182 4.31 -3.97 -10.89
CA ARG A 182 2.98 -4.39 -11.39
C ARG A 182 2.54 -3.54 -12.59
N ILE A 183 2.63 -2.22 -12.47
CA ILE A 183 2.25 -1.27 -13.52
C ILE A 183 3.11 -1.47 -14.77
N ARG A 184 4.44 -1.45 -14.64
CA ARG A 184 5.37 -1.55 -15.78
C ARG A 184 5.32 -2.89 -16.49
N ARG A 185 4.93 -3.98 -15.79
CA ARG A 185 4.70 -5.28 -16.42
C ARG A 185 3.53 -5.24 -17.41
N LEU A 186 2.50 -4.47 -17.10
CA LEU A 186 1.27 -4.36 -17.91
C LEU A 186 1.34 -3.21 -18.92
N SER A 187 2.13 -2.18 -18.63
CA SER A 187 2.37 -1.04 -19.53
C SER A 187 3.87 -0.72 -19.57
N PRO A 188 4.64 -1.37 -20.46
CA PRO A 188 6.10 -1.28 -20.49
C PRO A 188 6.63 0.05 -21.04
N ASN A 189 5.78 0.82 -21.73
CA ASN A 189 6.15 2.11 -22.35
C ASN A 189 6.24 3.26 -21.35
N ILE A 190 5.82 3.06 -20.10
CA ILE A 190 5.86 4.10 -19.05
C ILE A 190 7.32 4.35 -18.64
N GLU A 191 7.72 5.62 -18.65
CA GLU A 191 9.03 6.07 -18.21
C GLU A 191 9.13 6.08 -16.68
N GLU A 192 8.21 6.78 -16.01
CA GLU A 192 8.22 6.94 -14.55
C GLU A 192 6.86 6.62 -13.91
N VAL A 193 6.91 6.07 -12.69
CA VAL A 193 5.71 5.75 -11.89
C VAL A 193 5.72 6.55 -10.60
N HIS A 194 4.85 7.55 -10.51
CA HIS A 194 4.72 8.47 -9.38
C HIS A 194 3.59 8.05 -8.46
N ILE A 195 3.93 7.71 -7.22
CA ILE A 195 2.98 7.08 -6.27
C ILE A 195 2.83 7.97 -5.04
N SER A 196 1.58 8.33 -4.71
CA SER A 196 1.23 9.06 -3.50
C SER A 196 0.02 8.43 -2.81
N ALA A 197 0.01 8.49 -1.48
CA ALA A 197 -1.12 8.15 -0.63
C ALA A 197 -1.68 9.39 0.07
N ASN A 198 -1.39 10.58 -0.46
CA ASN A 198 -1.88 11.84 0.09
C ASN A 198 -3.38 11.97 -0.18
N LYS A 199 -4.17 12.27 0.85
CA LYS A 199 -5.64 12.33 0.74
C LYS A 199 -6.12 13.35 -0.28
N ASP A 200 -5.47 14.51 -0.39
CA ASP A 200 -5.92 15.59 -1.26
C ASP A 200 -5.60 15.24 -2.71
N PHE A 201 -4.38 14.74 -2.96
CA PHE A 201 -4.01 14.18 -4.26
C PHE A 201 -4.96 13.07 -4.72
N VAL A 202 -5.24 12.08 -3.87
CA VAL A 202 -6.12 10.96 -4.22
C VAL A 202 -7.54 11.44 -4.47
N ASN A 203 -8.08 12.36 -3.66
CA ASN A 203 -9.42 12.88 -3.86
C ASN A 203 -9.56 13.63 -5.20
N GLU A 204 -8.58 14.45 -5.58
CA GLU A 204 -8.58 15.11 -6.89
C GLU A 204 -8.48 14.09 -8.03
N MET A 205 -7.64 13.06 -7.89
CA MET A 205 -7.56 11.98 -8.88
C MET A 205 -8.88 11.21 -9.04
N VAL A 206 -9.61 10.98 -7.96
CA VAL A 206 -10.94 10.38 -7.99
C VAL A 206 -11.92 11.26 -8.76
N ASP A 207 -11.84 12.58 -8.61
CA ASP A 207 -12.71 13.50 -9.34
C ASP A 207 -12.43 13.48 -10.85
N TYR A 208 -11.16 13.41 -11.27
CA TYR A 208 -10.84 13.16 -12.68
C TYR A 208 -11.37 11.79 -13.15
N ALA A 209 -11.19 10.74 -12.34
CA ALA A 209 -11.67 9.39 -12.69
C ALA A 209 -13.19 9.34 -12.87
N LYS A 210 -13.96 10.10 -12.07
CA LYS A 210 -15.42 10.22 -12.23
C LYS A 210 -15.81 10.79 -13.59
N GLU A 211 -15.11 11.80 -14.10
CA GLU A 211 -15.40 12.33 -15.44
C GLU A 211 -15.17 11.24 -16.51
N ALA A 212 -14.09 10.46 -16.40
CA ALA A 212 -13.83 9.34 -17.29
C ALA A 212 -14.89 8.24 -17.19
N TRP A 213 -15.33 7.88 -15.97
CA TRP A 213 -16.42 6.91 -15.76
C TRP A 213 -17.75 7.35 -16.37
N LEU A 214 -17.98 8.66 -16.43
CA LEU A 214 -19.14 9.26 -17.09
C LEU A 214 -18.96 9.40 -18.61
N GLY A 215 -17.85 8.89 -19.18
CA GLY A 215 -17.55 8.95 -20.61
C GLY A 215 -17.21 10.36 -21.10
N ARG A 216 -16.79 11.26 -20.20
CA ARG A 216 -16.49 12.65 -20.55
C ARG A 216 -14.99 12.81 -20.88
N PRO A 217 -14.65 13.68 -21.84
CA PRO A 217 -13.27 13.98 -22.19
C PRO A 217 -12.50 14.56 -20.99
N LEU A 218 -11.25 14.15 -20.83
CA LEU A 218 -10.33 14.63 -19.79
C LEU A 218 -9.44 15.80 -20.26
N GLU A 219 -9.39 16.03 -21.57
CA GLU A 219 -8.62 17.07 -22.24
C GLU A 219 -8.82 18.47 -21.63
N PRO A 220 -10.04 18.91 -21.26
CA PRO A 220 -10.24 20.23 -20.64
C PRO A 220 -9.61 20.40 -19.25
N TRP A 221 -9.10 19.32 -18.66
CA TRP A 221 -8.58 19.25 -17.30
C TRP A 221 -7.07 19.02 -17.25
N VAL A 222 -6.37 18.92 -18.39
CA VAL A 222 -4.93 18.62 -18.47
C VAL A 222 -4.10 19.63 -17.68
N ASP A 223 -4.37 20.92 -17.80
CA ASP A 223 -3.63 21.96 -17.06
C ASP A 223 -3.79 21.79 -15.54
N SER A 224 -5.02 21.52 -15.10
CA SER A 224 -5.34 21.29 -13.68
C SER A 224 -4.65 20.03 -13.15
N PHE A 225 -4.61 18.98 -13.97
CA PHE A 225 -3.90 17.75 -13.65
C PHE A 225 -2.38 17.98 -13.55
N ASN A 226 -1.77 18.72 -14.49
CA ASN A 226 -0.35 19.07 -14.45
C ASN A 226 0.00 19.89 -13.19
N ILE A 227 -0.86 20.84 -12.78
CA ILE A 227 -0.70 21.57 -11.52
C ILE A 227 -0.73 20.60 -10.32
N LEU A 228 -1.67 19.65 -10.30
CA LEU A 228 -1.78 18.66 -9.22
C LEU A 228 -0.51 17.82 -9.07
N VAL A 229 -0.01 17.25 -10.18
CA VAL A 229 1.15 16.36 -10.11
C VAL A 229 2.43 17.12 -9.78
N LYS A 230 2.58 18.36 -10.27
CA LYS A 230 3.70 19.24 -9.87
C LYS A 230 3.63 19.61 -8.39
N TYR A 231 2.45 19.93 -7.86
CA TYR A 231 2.26 20.17 -6.44
C TYR A 231 2.69 18.96 -5.60
N GLN A 232 2.29 17.76 -6.02
CA GLN A 232 2.51 16.55 -5.23
C GLN A 232 3.95 16.00 -5.32
N PHE A 233 4.63 16.14 -6.47
CA PHE A 233 5.89 15.45 -6.75
C PHE A 233 7.08 16.37 -7.06
N ASP A 234 6.83 17.64 -7.39
CA ASP A 234 7.86 18.59 -7.86
C ASP A 234 7.91 19.89 -7.04
N GLY A 235 7.34 19.87 -5.83
CA GLY A 235 7.37 21.03 -4.93
C GLY A 235 6.54 22.22 -5.39
N GLY A 236 5.52 21.98 -6.23
CA GLY A 236 4.56 23.02 -6.61
C GLY A 236 3.92 23.67 -5.38
N LYS A 237 3.63 24.97 -5.47
CA LYS A 237 3.21 25.79 -4.32
C LYS A 237 1.71 25.80 -4.08
N THR A 238 0.91 25.44 -5.08
CA THR A 238 -0.54 25.59 -5.07
C THR A 238 -1.24 24.33 -5.56
N MET A 239 -2.27 23.88 -4.85
CA MET A 239 -3.20 22.88 -5.34
C MET A 239 -4.04 23.45 -6.50
N PRO A 240 -4.46 22.61 -7.45
CA PRO A 240 -5.40 23.04 -8.48
C PRO A 240 -6.75 23.44 -7.88
N THR A 241 -7.53 24.19 -8.66
CA THR A 241 -8.95 24.39 -8.33
C THR A 241 -9.69 23.07 -8.57
N PRO A 242 -10.53 22.58 -7.64
CA PRO A 242 -11.27 21.35 -7.82
C PRO A 242 -12.16 21.39 -9.07
N ILE A 243 -12.27 20.27 -9.78
CA ILE A 243 -13.06 20.17 -11.03
C ILE A 243 -14.50 20.66 -10.83
N SER A 244 -15.12 20.36 -9.68
CA SER A 244 -16.49 20.80 -9.40
C SER A 244 -16.65 22.31 -9.47
N GLU A 245 -15.70 23.07 -8.90
CA GLU A 245 -15.74 24.53 -8.93
C GLU A 245 -15.42 25.07 -10.32
N MET A 246 -14.51 24.42 -11.05
CA MET A 246 -14.20 24.81 -12.44
C MET A 246 -15.40 24.61 -13.37
N LYS A 247 -16.23 23.59 -13.10
CA LYS A 247 -17.46 23.32 -13.85
C LYS A 247 -18.55 24.35 -13.54
N ASP A 248 -18.70 24.76 -12.29
CA ASP A 248 -19.69 25.76 -11.90
C ASP A 248 -19.41 27.16 -12.49
N ARG A 249 -18.17 27.41 -12.92
CA ARG A 249 -17.74 28.66 -13.57
C ARG A 249 -17.89 28.65 -15.09
N ARG A 250 -18.26 27.53 -15.70
CA ARG A 250 -18.47 27.37 -17.15
C ARG A 250 -19.95 27.35 -17.48
#